data_AF-A0A3Q8DLA8-F1
#
_entry.id   AF-A0A3Q8DLA8-F1
#
_cell.length_a   1.000
_cell.length_b   1.000
_cell.length_c   1.000
_cell.angle_alpha   90.00
_cell.angle_beta   90.00
_cell.angle_gamma   90.00
#
_symmetry.space_group_name_H-M   'P 1'
#
loop_
_entity.id
_entity.type
_entity.pdbx_description
1 polymer ?
#
loop_
_entity_poly.entity_id
_entity_poly.type
_entity_poly.pdbx_seq_one_letter_code
_entity_poly.pdbx_strand_id
1 'polypeptide(L)'
;MQQALPKAAYIGFTGTPLLQDDKTENKFGKIIHSYTMQQAVEDKTVTPLLYEERVPELSTNDKALDAWFDRITDKLTEKQRTDLKKKFAQKGQIYQTEGRIELIAHDISDHFQNFKRQGLKGQLACDSKASAIQYKKLLDQIGKVTSVVAMSPPDTREGHDTVGFVS
;
A
#
# COMPACT_ATOMS: atom_id res chain seq x y z
N MET A 1 34.06 4.51 -4.21
CA MET A 1 34.17 5.14 -2.88
C MET A 1 35.43 4.69 -2.15
N GLN A 2 35.64 3.39 -1.94
CA GLN A 2 36.87 2.86 -1.31
C GLN A 2 38.17 3.31 -2.01
N GLN A 3 38.20 3.35 -3.34
CA GLN A 3 39.35 3.87 -4.10
C GLN A 3 39.55 5.39 -3.95
N ALA A 4 38.46 6.16 -3.81
CA ALA A 4 38.50 7.62 -3.74
C ALA A 4 38.81 8.13 -2.32
N LEU A 5 38.43 7.38 -1.29
CA LEU A 5 38.62 7.73 0.12
C LEU A 5 39.17 6.51 0.89
N PRO A 6 40.46 6.16 0.70
CA PRO A 6 41.04 4.92 1.21
C PRO A 6 41.26 4.90 2.73
N LYS A 7 41.27 6.07 3.39
CA LYS A 7 41.48 6.22 4.84
C LYS A 7 40.22 6.58 5.61
N ALA A 8 39.06 6.64 4.94
CA ALA A 8 37.80 7.00 5.59
C ALA A 8 37.19 5.79 6.32
N ALA A 9 36.50 6.08 7.43
CA ALA A 9 35.64 5.11 8.08
C ALA A 9 34.26 5.09 7.39
N TYR A 10 33.68 3.90 7.21
CA TYR A 10 32.36 3.72 6.61
C TYR A 10 31.41 3.14 7.65
N ILE A 11 30.41 3.92 8.06
CA ILE A 11 29.39 3.50 9.02
C ILE A 11 28.04 3.55 8.30
N GLY A 12 27.33 2.42 8.31
CA GLY A 12 25.99 2.29 7.75
C GLY A 12 24.95 2.10 8.84
N PHE A 13 23.86 2.85 8.78
CA PHE A 13 22.66 2.63 9.58
C PHE A 13 21.57 2.07 8.67
N THR A 14 20.94 0.98 9.07
CA THR A 14 19.81 0.39 8.31
C THR A 14 18.79 -0.20 9.27
N GLY A 15 17.51 0.04 8.99
CA GLY A 15 16.40 -0.64 9.67
C GLY A 15 16.07 -2.01 9.06
N THR A 16 16.58 -2.30 7.85
CA THR A 16 16.32 -3.54 7.11
C THR A 16 17.64 -4.07 6.56
N PRO A 17 18.47 -4.72 7.40
CA PRO A 17 19.71 -5.32 6.93
C PRO A 17 19.40 -6.41 5.90
N LEU A 18 20.12 -6.41 4.78
CA LEU A 18 20.12 -7.52 3.83
C LEU A 18 20.96 -8.66 4.42
N LEU A 19 20.28 -9.58 5.09
CA LEU A 19 20.87 -10.74 5.76
C LEU A 19 21.12 -11.91 4.80
N GLN A 20 20.38 -11.99 3.70
CA GLN A 20 20.60 -13.01 2.68
C GLN A 20 21.98 -12.81 2.02
N ASP A 21 22.77 -13.88 1.99
CA ASP A 21 24.15 -13.91 1.48
C ASP A 21 25.07 -12.87 2.13
N ASP A 22 24.78 -12.45 3.36
CA ASP A 22 25.55 -11.47 4.14
C ASP A 22 25.82 -10.15 3.41
N LYS A 23 24.95 -9.75 2.47
CA LYS A 23 25.18 -8.59 1.57
C LYS A 23 25.49 -7.29 2.31
N THR A 24 24.86 -7.07 3.46
CA THR A 24 25.14 -5.86 4.28
C THR A 24 26.51 -5.94 4.92
N GLU A 25 26.84 -7.09 5.52
CA GLU A 25 28.12 -7.27 6.21
C GLU A 25 29.30 -7.32 5.24
N ASN A 26 29.11 -7.92 4.07
CA ASN A 26 30.10 -7.92 2.98
C ASN A 26 30.50 -6.50 2.55
N LYS A 27 29.60 -5.51 2.73
CA LYS A 27 29.84 -4.12 2.32
C LYS A 27 30.29 -3.22 3.47
N PHE A 28 29.81 -3.45 4.68
CA PHE A 28 30.01 -2.54 5.83
C PHE A 28 30.77 -3.18 7.00
N GLY A 29 31.11 -4.46 6.91
CA GLY A 29 31.63 -5.24 8.03
C GLY A 29 30.52 -5.73 8.97
N LYS A 30 30.91 -6.37 10.06
CA LYS A 30 29.98 -6.96 11.04
C LYS A 30 29.06 -5.89 11.64
N ILE A 31 27.84 -6.30 11.97
CA ILE A 31 26.91 -5.47 12.73
C ILE A 31 27.54 -5.16 14.11
N ILE A 32 27.76 -3.88 14.39
CA ILE A 32 28.36 -3.40 15.65
C ILE A 32 27.31 -3.42 16.78
N HIS A 33 26.07 -3.06 16.46
CA HIS A 33 24.96 -3.01 17.40
C HIS A 33 23.63 -3.18 16.65
N SER A 34 22.66 -3.86 17.27
CA SER A 34 21.30 -4.01 16.76
C SER A 34 20.29 -3.50 17.78
N TYR A 35 19.29 -2.78 17.29
CA TYR A 35 18.12 -2.37 18.05
C TYR A 35 16.89 -2.79 17.24
N THR A 36 16.20 -3.83 17.73
CA THR A 36 15.14 -4.50 16.97
C THR A 36 13.80 -3.79 17.12
N MET A 37 12.89 -4.01 16.18
CA MET A 37 11.51 -3.52 16.30
C MET A 37 10.80 -4.05 17.55
N GLN A 38 11.11 -5.27 17.98
CA GLN A 38 10.56 -5.84 19.20
C GLN A 38 10.99 -5.03 20.44
N GLN A 39 12.30 -4.76 20.56
CA GLN A 39 12.84 -3.93 21.64
C GLN A 39 12.23 -2.53 21.63
N ALA A 40 12.05 -1.93 20.44
CA ALA A 40 11.42 -0.62 20.31
C ALA A 40 9.96 -0.58 20.81
N VAL A 41 9.21 -1.67 20.62
CA VAL A 41 7.85 -1.79 21.17
C VAL A 41 7.88 -2.01 22.69
N GLU A 42 8.77 -2.86 23.20
CA GLU A 42 8.94 -3.11 24.65
C GLU A 42 9.31 -1.84 25.42
N ASP A 43 10.22 -1.04 24.86
CA ASP A 43 10.67 0.24 25.39
C ASP A 43 9.63 1.37 25.21
N LYS A 44 8.51 1.10 24.51
CA LYS A 44 7.48 2.07 24.14
C LYS A 44 8.01 3.26 23.31
N THR A 45 9.12 3.08 22.62
CA THR A 45 9.66 4.08 21.68
C THR A 45 8.92 4.03 20.35
N VAL A 46 8.29 2.90 20.02
CA VAL A 46 7.44 2.70 18.84
C VAL A 46 6.10 2.10 19.24
N THR A 47 5.02 2.50 18.56
CA THR A 47 3.67 1.93 18.75
C THR A 47 3.55 0.55 18.10
N PRO A 48 2.87 -0.42 18.74
CA PRO A 48 2.65 -1.74 18.15
C PRO A 48 1.82 -1.65 16.86
N LEU A 49 2.12 -2.53 15.90
CA LEU A 49 1.39 -2.63 14.64
C LEU A 49 0.19 -3.56 14.81
N LEU A 50 -1.02 -3.04 14.56
CA LEU A 50 -2.21 -3.86 14.40
C LEU A 50 -2.40 -4.16 12.90
N TYR A 51 -2.38 -5.43 12.54
CA TYR A 51 -2.65 -5.88 11.17
C TYR A 51 -4.07 -6.43 11.06
N GLU A 52 -4.86 -5.85 10.16
CA GLU A 52 -6.19 -6.34 9.81
C GLU A 52 -6.19 -6.71 8.33
N GLU A 53 -6.24 -8.02 8.05
CA GLU A 53 -6.33 -8.50 6.68
C GLU A 53 -7.75 -8.30 6.14
N ARG A 54 -7.88 -7.46 5.11
CA ARG A 54 -9.13 -7.20 4.40
C ARG A 54 -9.05 -7.75 2.98
N VAL A 55 -8.86 -9.07 2.87
CA VAL A 55 -8.86 -9.76 1.56
C VAL A 55 -10.28 -9.75 1.00
N PRO A 56 -10.49 -9.20 -0.21
CA PRO A 56 -11.64 -9.56 -1.01
C PRO A 56 -11.40 -11.01 -1.44
N GLU A 57 -12.16 -11.97 -0.89
CA GLU A 57 -12.05 -13.39 -1.28
C GLU A 57 -12.34 -13.52 -2.79
N LEU A 58 -11.26 -13.60 -3.57
CA LEU A 58 -11.29 -13.54 -5.03
C LEU A 58 -11.10 -14.91 -5.70
N SER A 59 -11.13 -16.00 -4.94
CA SER A 59 -11.01 -17.35 -5.52
C SER A 59 -12.39 -17.92 -5.83
N THR A 60 -12.80 -17.86 -7.10
CA THR A 60 -13.72 -18.80 -7.80
C THR A 60 -15.07 -19.15 -7.14
N ASN A 61 -15.46 -18.48 -6.06
CA ASN A 61 -16.67 -18.74 -5.30
C ASN A 61 -17.56 -17.49 -5.39
N ASP A 62 -18.46 -17.47 -6.36
CA ASP A 62 -19.41 -16.37 -6.59
C ASP A 62 -20.14 -15.94 -5.30
N LYS A 63 -20.36 -16.88 -4.37
CA LYS A 63 -20.97 -16.61 -3.07
C LYS A 63 -20.12 -15.75 -2.14
N ALA A 64 -18.80 -15.95 -2.13
CA ALA A 64 -17.90 -15.16 -1.30
C ALA A 64 -17.77 -13.73 -1.83
N LEU A 65 -17.76 -13.58 -3.16
CA LEU A 65 -17.78 -12.30 -3.84
C LEU A 65 -19.09 -11.54 -3.60
N ASP A 66 -20.23 -12.22 -3.73
CA ASP A 66 -21.54 -11.63 -3.42
C ASP A 66 -21.64 -11.22 -1.95
N ALA A 67 -21.20 -12.08 -1.02
CA ALA A 67 -21.21 -11.75 0.42
C ALA A 67 -20.29 -10.56 0.76
N TRP A 68 -19.11 -10.49 0.14
CA TRP A 68 -18.22 -9.35 0.31
C TRP A 68 -18.84 -8.08 -0.27
N PHE A 69 -19.40 -8.14 -1.48
CA PHE A 69 -20.08 -7.02 -2.11
C PHE A 69 -21.23 -6.52 -1.24
N ASP A 70 -22.07 -7.42 -0.73
CA ASP A 70 -23.20 -7.07 0.13
C ASP A 70 -22.72 -6.42 1.43
N ARG A 71 -21.66 -6.94 2.06
CA ARG A 71 -21.08 -6.36 3.26
C ARG A 71 -20.56 -4.93 3.03
N ILE A 72 -19.87 -4.68 1.93
CA ILE A 72 -19.33 -3.34 1.61
C ILE A 72 -20.45 -2.38 1.21
N THR A 73 -21.49 -2.89 0.54
CA THR A 73 -22.58 -2.06 0.01
C THR A 73 -23.76 -1.88 0.96
N ASP A 74 -23.75 -2.48 2.15
CA ASP A 74 -24.82 -2.40 3.16
C ASP A 74 -25.22 -0.95 3.52
N LYS A 75 -24.25 -0.03 3.48
CA LYS A 75 -24.47 1.40 3.78
C LYS A 75 -24.74 2.26 2.55
N LEU A 76 -24.83 1.67 1.37
CA LEU A 76 -25.11 2.38 0.12
C LEU A 76 -26.60 2.45 -0.15
N THR A 77 -27.02 3.46 -0.91
CA THR A 77 -28.39 3.52 -1.42
C THR A 77 -28.61 2.42 -2.47
N GLU A 78 -29.85 1.95 -2.62
CA GLU A 78 -30.22 0.95 -3.64
C GLU A 78 -29.76 1.34 -5.05
N LYS A 79 -29.83 2.64 -5.39
CA LYS A 79 -29.34 3.16 -6.67
C LYS A 79 -27.83 2.97 -6.81
N GLN A 80 -27.04 3.39 -5.81
CA GLN A 80 -25.59 3.22 -5.82
C GLN A 80 -25.18 1.75 -5.89
N ARG A 81 -25.83 0.90 -5.09
CA ARG A 81 -25.61 -0.55 -5.08
C ARG A 81 -25.89 -1.16 -6.45
N THR A 82 -26.99 -0.77 -7.10
CA THR A 82 -27.37 -1.25 -8.44
C THR A 82 -26.36 -0.81 -9.51
N ASP A 83 -25.96 0.46 -9.49
CA ASP A 83 -24.99 1.00 -10.45
C ASP A 83 -23.62 0.33 -10.29
N LEU A 84 -23.18 0.10 -9.05
CA LEU A 84 -21.93 -0.58 -8.74
C LEU A 84 -21.95 -2.05 -9.15
N LYS A 85 -23.06 -2.75 -8.89
CA LYS A 85 -23.25 -4.15 -9.31
C LYS A 85 -23.22 -4.27 -10.84
N LYS A 86 -23.79 -3.31 -11.57
CA LYS A 86 -23.72 -3.27 -13.04
C LYS A 86 -22.29 -3.12 -13.55
N LYS A 87 -21.51 -2.17 -13.02
CA LYS A 87 -20.11 -1.99 -13.42
C LYS A 87 -19.27 -3.24 -13.11
N PHE A 88 -19.48 -3.83 -11.95
CA PHE A 88 -18.76 -5.03 -11.51
C PHE A 88 -19.11 -6.28 -12.34
N ALA A 89 -20.38 -6.42 -12.77
CA ALA A 89 -20.86 -7.56 -13.56
C ALA A 89 -20.66 -7.43 -15.08
N GLN A 90 -20.29 -6.25 -15.59
CA GLN A 90 -20.04 -6.05 -17.02
C GLN A 90 -18.81 -6.85 -17.47
N LYS A 91 -18.90 -7.47 -18.65
CA LYS A 91 -17.82 -8.29 -19.22
C LYS A 91 -16.65 -7.42 -19.66
N GLY A 92 -15.48 -7.63 -19.04
CA GLY A 92 -14.21 -7.01 -19.43
C GLY A 92 -13.31 -6.74 -18.22
N GLN A 93 -12.01 -6.98 -18.36
CA GLN A 93 -11.05 -6.81 -17.26
C GLN A 93 -10.98 -5.38 -16.73
N ILE A 94 -11.20 -4.39 -17.60
CA ILE A 94 -11.22 -2.97 -17.25
C ILE A 94 -12.40 -2.66 -16.32
N TYR A 95 -13.62 -3.01 -16.70
CA TYR A 95 -14.82 -2.75 -15.91
C TYR A 95 -14.79 -3.47 -14.55
N GLN A 96 -14.27 -4.70 -14.51
CA GLN A 96 -14.06 -5.42 -13.25
C GLN A 96 -13.04 -4.71 -12.36
N THR A 97 -11.96 -4.17 -12.93
CA THR A 97 -10.96 -3.39 -12.19
C THR A 97 -11.53 -2.09 -11.66
N GLU A 98 -12.28 -1.34 -12.49
CA GLU A 98 -12.94 -0.10 -12.06
C GLU A 98 -13.96 -0.34 -10.95
N GLY A 99 -14.83 -1.35 -11.11
CA GLY A 99 -15.81 -1.73 -10.09
C GLY A 99 -15.14 -2.18 -8.78
N ARG A 100 -14.00 -2.87 -8.87
CA ARG A 100 -13.20 -3.28 -7.70
C ARG A 100 -12.63 -2.07 -6.96
N ILE A 101 -12.04 -1.11 -7.67
CA ILE A 101 -11.47 0.09 -7.05
C ILE A 101 -12.58 0.91 -6.35
N GLU A 102 -13.76 1.01 -6.97
CA GLU A 102 -14.92 1.68 -6.37
C GLU A 102 -15.41 0.99 -5.09
N LEU A 103 -15.47 -0.34 -5.06
CA LEU A 103 -15.78 -1.11 -3.85
C LEU A 103 -14.75 -0.88 -2.74
N ILE A 104 -13.46 -0.94 -3.06
CA ILE A 104 -12.39 -0.70 -2.07
C ILE A 104 -12.45 0.75 -1.57
N ALA A 105 -12.75 1.73 -2.44
CA ALA A 105 -12.88 3.13 -2.03
C ALA A 105 -14.03 3.34 -1.04
N HIS A 106 -15.15 2.64 -1.21
CA HIS A 106 -16.25 2.62 -0.25
C HIS A 106 -15.84 2.01 1.10
N ASP A 107 -15.21 0.82 1.09
CA ASP A 107 -14.74 0.18 2.32
C ASP A 107 -13.75 1.07 3.09
N ILE A 108 -12.74 1.63 2.40
CA ILE A 108 -11.77 2.55 3.00
C ILE A 108 -12.49 3.76 3.61
N SER A 109 -13.42 4.36 2.87
CA SER A 109 -14.13 5.56 3.31
C SER A 109 -14.96 5.33 4.58
N ASP A 110 -15.59 4.17 4.68
CA ASP A 110 -16.39 3.77 5.83
C ASP A 110 -15.53 3.34 7.01
N HIS A 111 -14.52 2.50 6.77
CA HIS A 111 -13.59 2.03 7.79
C HIS A 111 -12.82 3.19 8.43
N PHE A 112 -12.35 4.15 7.63
CA PHE A 112 -11.58 5.28 8.11
C PHE A 112 -12.36 6.19 9.08
N GLN A 113 -13.71 6.16 9.08
CA GLN A 113 -14.50 6.94 10.03
C GLN A 113 -14.19 6.58 11.50
N ASN A 114 -13.79 5.34 11.77
CA ASN A 114 -13.42 4.89 13.12
C ASN A 114 -12.19 5.63 13.66
N PHE A 115 -11.25 5.99 12.77
CA PHE A 115 -9.99 6.67 13.11
C PHE A 115 -10.10 8.18 12.97
N LYS A 116 -10.88 8.67 12.00
CA LYS A 116 -11.15 10.10 11.80
C LYS A 116 -11.75 10.74 13.05
N ARG A 117 -12.64 10.04 13.76
CA ARG A 117 -13.23 10.49 15.04
C ARG A 117 -12.20 10.68 16.16
N GLN A 118 -11.04 10.02 16.05
CA GLN A 118 -9.93 10.12 16.98
C GLN A 118 -8.90 11.20 16.56
N GLY A 119 -9.17 11.94 15.48
CA GLY A 119 -8.25 12.95 14.94
C GLY A 119 -7.06 12.38 14.17
N LEU A 120 -7.07 11.08 13.88
CA LEU A 120 -5.98 10.40 13.16
C LEU A 120 -6.07 10.61 11.65
N LYS A 121 -4.90 10.50 10.99
CA LYS A 121 -4.76 10.54 9.52
C LYS A 121 -4.45 9.13 9.00
N GLY A 122 -4.66 8.92 7.71
CA GLY A 122 -4.35 7.67 7.02
C GLY A 122 -3.56 7.91 5.74
N GLN A 123 -2.86 6.88 5.30
CA GLN A 123 -2.16 6.84 4.01
C GLN A 123 -2.64 5.62 3.23
N LEU A 124 -3.00 5.83 1.96
CA LEU A 124 -3.33 4.77 1.01
C LEU A 124 -2.17 4.62 0.03
N ALA A 125 -1.44 3.50 0.11
CA ALA A 125 -0.44 3.14 -0.88
C ALA A 125 -1.13 2.41 -2.04
N CYS A 126 -0.88 2.87 -3.28
CA CYS A 126 -1.45 2.29 -4.48
C CYS A 126 -0.36 1.63 -5.33
N ASP A 127 -0.75 0.64 -6.13
CA ASP A 127 0.10 -0.10 -7.07
C ASP A 127 0.56 0.76 -8.26
N SER A 128 -0.23 1.77 -8.64
CA SER A 128 0.07 2.64 -9.77
C SER A 128 -0.42 4.08 -9.57
N LYS A 129 0.15 5.01 -10.36
CA LYS A 129 -0.32 6.40 -10.42
C LYS A 129 -1.78 6.50 -10.88
N ALA A 130 -2.19 5.63 -11.83
CA ALA A 130 -3.56 5.57 -12.32
C ALA A 130 -4.54 5.18 -11.21
N SER A 131 -4.22 4.12 -10.46
CA SER A 131 -4.99 3.69 -9.28
C SER A 131 -5.11 4.81 -8.25
N ALA A 132 -4.01 5.52 -7.94
CA ALA A 132 -4.03 6.62 -6.97
C ALA A 132 -4.96 7.78 -7.40
N ILE A 133 -4.93 8.16 -8.68
CA ILE A 133 -5.83 9.18 -9.24
C ILE A 133 -7.29 8.70 -9.19
N GLN A 134 -7.54 7.44 -9.50
CA GLN A 134 -8.88 6.88 -9.50
C GLN A 134 -9.47 6.82 -8.09
N TYR A 135 -8.69 6.35 -7.11
CA TYR A 135 -9.08 6.42 -5.70
C TYR A 135 -9.40 7.85 -5.27
N LYS A 136 -8.55 8.83 -5.61
CA LYS A 136 -8.82 10.24 -5.30
C LYS A 136 -10.18 10.71 -5.82
N LYS A 137 -10.47 10.47 -7.11
CA LYS A 137 -11.75 10.85 -7.72
C LYS A 137 -12.94 10.19 -7.02
N LEU A 138 -12.83 8.89 -6.72
CA LEU A 138 -13.88 8.14 -6.05
C LEU A 138 -14.08 8.60 -4.61
N LEU A 139 -13.02 8.82 -3.84
CA LEU A 139 -13.10 9.32 -2.47
C LEU A 139 -13.75 10.72 -2.43
N ASP A 140 -13.43 11.59 -3.38
CA ASP A 140 -14.08 12.90 -3.52
C ASP A 140 -15.58 12.77 -3.85
N GLN A 141 -15.94 11.86 -4.76
CA GLN A 141 -17.33 11.58 -5.12
C GLN A 141 -18.13 10.98 -3.96
N ILE A 142 -17.50 10.10 -3.16
CA ILE A 142 -18.12 9.49 -1.97
C ILE A 142 -18.32 10.53 -0.86
N GLY A 143 -17.40 11.49 -0.72
CA GLY A 143 -17.54 12.65 0.17
C GLY A 143 -17.41 12.36 1.68
N LYS A 144 -17.13 11.12 2.09
CA LYS A 144 -16.96 10.73 3.51
C LYS A 144 -15.58 11.14 4.07
N VAL A 145 -14.57 11.26 3.20
CA VAL A 145 -13.18 11.56 3.56
C VAL A 145 -12.60 12.62 2.61
N THR A 146 -11.63 13.38 3.11
CA THR A 146 -10.81 14.29 2.30
C THR A 146 -9.47 13.62 2.04
N SER A 147 -9.02 13.65 0.79
CA SER A 147 -7.74 13.03 0.40
C SER A 147 -6.92 13.98 -0.49
N VAL A 148 -5.61 13.72 -0.56
CA VAL A 148 -4.67 14.36 -1.48
C VAL A 148 -3.81 13.27 -2.12
N VAL A 149 -3.37 13.50 -3.35
CA VAL A 149 -2.46 12.57 -4.03
C VAL A 149 -1.04 13.12 -3.94
N ALA A 150 -0.14 12.34 -3.36
CA ALA A 150 1.28 12.60 -3.37
C ALA A 150 1.94 11.60 -4.32
N MET A 151 2.50 12.10 -5.43
CA MET A 151 3.23 11.28 -6.39
C MET A 151 4.52 12.00 -6.78
N SER A 152 5.60 11.24 -6.98
CA SER A 152 6.81 11.78 -7.58
C SER A 152 6.54 12.22 -9.01
N PRO A 153 7.29 13.22 -9.53
CA PRO A 153 7.31 13.53 -10.95
C PRO A 153 7.53 12.27 -11.79
N PRO A 154 7.14 12.27 -13.09
CA PRO A 154 7.54 11.22 -14.01
C PRO A 154 9.06 11.02 -13.92
N ASP A 155 9.52 9.83 -13.53
CA ASP A 155 10.94 9.52 -13.55
C ASP A 155 11.34 9.40 -15.02
N THR A 156 12.25 10.24 -15.49
CA THR A 156 12.73 10.22 -16.88
C THR A 156 13.57 8.97 -17.22
N ARG A 157 13.54 7.95 -16.35
CA ARG A 157 14.26 6.67 -16.48
C ARG A 157 13.34 5.46 -16.72
N GLU A 158 12.02 5.65 -16.88
CA GLU A 158 11.15 4.56 -17.38
C GLU A 158 11.58 4.19 -18.81
N GLY A 159 12.37 3.12 -18.95
CA GLY A 159 12.88 2.62 -20.22
C GLY A 159 14.27 1.95 -20.22
N HIS A 160 15.01 1.94 -19.10
CA HIS A 160 16.28 1.22 -19.03
C HIS A 160 16.12 -0.21 -18.47
N ASP A 161 15.82 -1.15 -19.35
CA ASP A 161 16.19 -2.56 -19.16
C ASP A 161 17.71 -2.70 -19.34
N THR A 162 18.50 -2.16 -18.42
CA THR A 162 19.93 -2.51 -18.36
C THR A 162 20.12 -3.50 -17.23
N VAL A 163 19.98 -4.78 -17.56
CA VAL A 163 20.61 -5.88 -16.82
C VAL A 163 22.12 -5.74 -17.04
N GLY A 164 22.76 -4.89 -16.23
CA GLY A 164 24.20 -4.75 -16.22
C GLY A 164 24.84 -5.93 -15.50
N PHE A 165 25.01 -7.06 -16.19
CA PHE A 165 26.10 -7.98 -15.86
C PHE A 165 27.40 -7.23 -16.16
N VAL A 166 28.19 -6.98 -15.13
CA VAL A 166 29.59 -6.62 -15.30
C VAL A 166 30.40 -7.67 -14.53
N SER A 167 31.16 -8.41 -15.32
CA SER A 167 32.22 -9.36 -14.97
C SER A 167 33.19 -8.86 -13.92
#